data_AF-B9W2G9-F1
#
_entry.id   AF-B9W2G9-F1
#
_cell.length_a   1.000
_cell.length_b   1.000
_cell.length_c   1.000
_cell.angle_alpha   90.00
_cell.angle_beta   90.00
_cell.angle_gamma   90.00
#
_symmetry.space_group_name_H-M   'P 1'
#
loop_
_entity.id
_entity.type
_entity.pdbx_description
1 polymer ?
#
loop_
_entity_poly.entity_id
_entity_poly.type
_entity_poly.pdbx_seq_one_letter_code
_entity_poly.pdbx_strand_id
1 'polypeptide(L)' 'KREFGEKAKVWDPEKIVVIPDHYIFTADKRANRNVDIMREHCREQNIKYFYDITDLGNFK' A
#
# COMPACT_ATOMS: atom_id res chain seq x y z
N LYS A 1 5.85 4.73 -13.07
CA LYS A 1 5.75 4.18 -14.44
C LYS A 1 5.65 5.29 -15.49
N ARG A 2 4.52 5.98 -15.64
CA ARG A 2 4.39 7.11 -16.60
C ARG A 2 5.38 8.26 -16.33
N GLU A 3 5.43 8.75 -15.09
CA GLU A 3 6.21 9.96 -14.76
C GLU A 3 7.72 9.72 -14.55
N PHE A 4 8.08 8.55 -14.03
CA PHE A 4 9.46 8.25 -13.60
C PHE A 4 10.07 7.02 -14.30
N GLY A 5 9.34 6.42 -15.25
CA GLY A 5 9.73 5.17 -15.92
C GLY A 5 9.36 3.90 -15.14
N GLU A 6 9.52 2.75 -15.80
CA GLU A 6 9.23 1.41 -15.25
C GLU A 6 10.23 0.97 -14.17
N LYS A 7 11.47 1.48 -14.24
CA LYS A 7 12.58 1.06 -13.36
C LYS A 7 12.80 2.00 -12.17
N ALA A 8 11.97 3.02 -12.00
CA ALA A 8 12.09 3.94 -10.88
C ALA A 8 11.98 3.20 -9.54
N LYS A 9 12.93 3.50 -8.65
CA LYS A 9 12.94 3.01 -7.28
C LYS A 9 12.81 4.17 -6.29
N VAL A 10 12.21 3.88 -5.14
CA VAL A 10 12.28 4.77 -3.99
C VAL A 10 13.73 4.93 -3.54
N TRP A 11 14.04 6.07 -2.92
CA TRP A 11 15.40 6.43 -2.55
C TRP A 11 16.00 5.50 -1.47
N ASP A 12 15.21 5.09 -0.49
CA ASP A 12 15.59 4.13 0.56
C ASP A 12 14.31 3.45 1.10
N PRO A 13 14.10 2.14 0.83
CA PRO A 13 12.89 1.43 1.24
C PRO A 13 12.82 1.13 2.75
N GLU A 14 13.92 1.29 3.49
CA GLU A 14 13.93 1.14 4.95
C GLU A 14 13.62 2.46 5.67
N LYS A 15 13.64 3.60 4.97
CA LYS A 15 13.31 4.91 5.54
C LYS A 15 11.91 5.40 5.19
N ILE A 16 11.09 4.53 4.61
CA ILE A 16 9.71 4.80 4.25
C ILE A 16 8.81 3.86 5.08
N VAL A 17 7.84 4.45 5.78
CA VAL A 17 6.83 3.73 6.56
C VAL A 17 5.46 4.01 5.97
N VAL A 18 4.67 2.96 5.73
CA VAL A 18 3.35 3.07 5.11
C VAL A 18 2.34 2.29 5.95
N ILE A 19 1.24 2.95 6.33
CA ILE A 19 0.16 2.39 7.14
C ILE A 19 -1.17 2.82 6.49
N PRO A 20 -1.90 1.93 5.79
CA PRO A 20 -3.29 2.18 5.43
C PRO A 20 -4.15 2.17 6.71
N ASP A 21 -4.79 3.30 7.02
CA ASP A 21 -5.70 3.45 8.17
C ASP A 21 -7.11 3.84 7.72
N HIS A 22 -7.23 4.83 6.84
CA HIS A 22 -8.50 5.36 6.38
C HIS A 22 -9.13 4.41 5.36
N TYR A 23 -10.42 4.14 5.53
CA TYR A 23 -11.26 3.37 4.62
C TYR A 23 -10.89 1.89 4.45
N ILE A 24 -10.01 1.32 5.27
CA ILE A 24 -9.62 -0.09 5.17
C ILE A 24 -10.75 -1.08 5.50
N PHE A 25 -11.82 -0.62 6.14
CA PHE A 25 -13.00 -1.42 6.50
C PHE A 25 -14.25 -1.07 5.69
N THR A 26 -14.13 -0.26 4.65
CA THR A 26 -15.30 0.12 3.86
C THR A 26 -15.69 -0.95 2.84
N ALA A 27 -17.00 -1.06 2.58
CA ALA A 27 -17.52 -1.82 1.45
C ALA A 27 -17.37 -1.08 0.10
N ASP A 28 -16.98 0.21 0.12
CA ASP A 28 -16.77 0.98 -1.11
C ASP A 28 -15.55 0.48 -1.89
N LYS A 29 -15.83 -0.13 -3.05
CA LYS A 29 -14.82 -0.65 -3.98
C LYS A 29 -13.84 0.42 -4.47
N ARG A 30 -14.23 1.70 -4.55
CA ARG A 30 -13.36 2.79 -4.98
C ARG A 30 -12.30 3.10 -3.94
N ALA A 31 -12.66 3.08 -2.66
CA ALA A 31 -11.71 3.28 -1.58
C ALA A 31 -10.75 2.09 -1.46
N ASN A 32 -11.27 0.86 -1.57
CA ASN A 32 -10.45 -0.35 -1.59
C ASN A 32 -9.42 -0.37 -2.73
N ARG A 33 -9.77 0.19 -3.91
CA ARG A 33 -8.83 0.33 -5.03
C ARG A 33 -7.57 1.12 -4.66
N ASN A 34 -7.69 2.17 -3.84
CA ASN A 34 -6.51 2.95 -3.43
C ASN A 34 -5.59 2.13 -2.53
N VAL A 35 -6.17 1.31 -1.64
CA VAL A 35 -5.41 0.38 -0.78
C VAL A 35 -4.70 -0.67 -1.63
N ASP A 36 -5.37 -1.22 -2.65
CA ASP A 36 -4.78 -2.22 -3.55
C ASP A 36 -3.61 -1.65 -4.36
N ILE A 37 -3.74 -0.43 -4.89
CA ILE A 37 -2.65 0.28 -5.58
C ILE A 37 -1.47 0.49 -4.62
N MET A 38 -1.75 0.86 -3.37
CA MET A 38 -0.71 1.08 -2.37
C MET A 38 0.01 -0.23 -2.00
N ARG A 39 -0.72 -1.34 -1.87
CA ARG A 39 -0.16 -2.69 -1.64
C ARG A 39 0.78 -3.10 -2.77
N GLU A 40 0.32 -2.96 -4.01
CA GLU A 40 1.13 -3.26 -5.20
C GLU A 40 2.40 -2.43 -5.21
N HIS A 41 2.26 -1.11 -4.99
CA HIS A 41 3.40 -0.20 -4.96
C HIS A 41 4.42 -0.55 -3.88
N CYS A 42 3.96 -0.80 -2.64
CA CYS A 42 4.87 -1.16 -1.54
C CYS A 42 5.61 -2.47 -1.82
N ARG A 43 4.93 -3.45 -2.44
CA ARG A 43 5.55 -4.72 -2.86
C ARG A 43 6.58 -4.52 -3.97
N GLU A 44 6.24 -3.77 -5.02
CA GLU A 44 7.16 -3.48 -6.14
C GLU A 44 8.41 -2.71 -5.70
N GLN A 45 8.26 -1.83 -4.72
CA GLN A 45 9.34 -0.99 -4.18
C GLN A 45 10.09 -1.64 -3.02
N ASN A 46 9.66 -2.83 -2.57
CA ASN A 46 10.23 -3.57 -1.45
C ASN A 46 10.28 -2.75 -0.15
N ILE A 47 9.20 -2.02 0.15
CA ILE A 47 9.09 -1.20 1.37
C ILE A 47 9.07 -2.12 2.59
N LYS A 48 10.06 -1.98 3.47
CA LYS A 48 10.25 -2.85 4.63
C LYS A 48 9.16 -2.66 5.68
N TYR A 49 8.77 -1.41 5.92
CA TYR A 49 7.84 -1.03 6.98
C TYR A 49 6.46 -0.72 6.39
N PHE A 50 5.85 -1.73 5.76
CA PHE A 50 4.49 -1.69 5.27
C PHE A 50 3.57 -2.50 6.19
N TYR A 51 2.66 -1.82 6.89
CA TYR A 51 1.79 -2.41 7.91
C TYR A 51 0.33 -2.39 7.46
N ASP A 52 -0.07 -3.42 6.72
CA ASP A 52 -1.41 -3.54 6.16
C ASP A 52 -2.26 -4.57 6.89
N ILE A 53 -3.57 -4.35 6.89
CA ILE A 53 -4.55 -5.27 7.45
C ILE A 53 -5.01 -6.21 6.34
N THR A 54 -4.56 -7.46 6.42
CA THR A 54 -4.94 -8.52 5.46
C THR A 54 -6.02 -9.45 6.00
N ASP A 55 -6.24 -9.47 7.32
CA ASP A 55 -7.32 -10.19 7.99
C ASP A 55 -8.42 -9.22 8.44
N LEU A 56 -9.54 -9.23 7.72
CA LEU A 56 -10.75 -8.47 8.06
C LEU A 56 -11.71 -9.28 8.95
N GLY A 57 -11.44 -10.56 9.21
CA GLY A 57 -12.35 -11.47 9.90
C GLY A 57 -12.43 -11.27 11.41
N ASN A 58 -11.39 -10.69 12.01
CA ASN A 58 -11.29 -10.47 13.45
C ASN A 58 -11.60 -9.02 13.90
N PHE A 59 -11.99 -8.14 12.99
CA PHE A 59 -12.44 -6.79 13.34
C PHE A 59 -13.94 -6.85 13.72
N LYS A 60 -14.21 -7.09 15.01
CA LYS A 60 -15.54 -6.90 15.62
C LYS A 60 -15.60 -5.57 16.35
#